data_AF-A0A3D4FDZ0-F1
#
_entry.id   AF-A0A3D4FDZ0-F1
#
_cell.length_a   1.000
_cell.length_b   1.000
_cell.length_c   1.000
_cell.angle_alpha   90.00
_cell.angle_beta   90.00
_cell.angle_gamma   90.00
#
_symmetry.space_group_name_H-M   'P 1'
#
loop_
_entity.id
_entity.type
_entity.pdbx_description
1 polymer ?
#
loop_
_entity_poly.entity_id
_entity_poly.type
_entity_poly.pdbx_seq_one_letter_code
_entity_poly.pdbx_strand_id
1 'polypeptide(L)'
;MKPFPTLYVASANAHKLEEIHTILGKEFSLVSMQTLGKVPELIENEDTFEGNALAKATQLAAWMLREGLGEDPWMTLADDSGLEVDGLDG
;
A
#
# COMPACT_ATOMS: atom_id res chain seq x y z
N MET A 1 -25.99 -1.06 -5.48
CA MET A 1 -24.57 -0.80 -5.80
C MET A 1 -23.76 -1.89 -5.11
N LYS A 2 -22.76 -2.48 -5.77
CA LYS A 2 -21.80 -3.36 -5.06
C LYS A 2 -20.98 -2.47 -4.11
N PRO A 3 -20.67 -2.93 -2.88
CA PRO A 3 -19.77 -2.19 -2.01
C PRO A 3 -18.41 -2.02 -2.70
N PHE A 4 -17.79 -0.85 -2.56
CA PHE A 4 -16.40 -0.67 -2.96
C PHE A 4 -15.52 -1.62 -2.14
N PRO A 5 -14.44 -2.17 -2.74
CA PRO A 5 -13.53 -3.04 -2.01
C PRO A 5 -12.85 -2.28 -0.87
N THR A 6 -12.57 -2.98 0.23
CA THR A 6 -11.67 -2.44 1.26
C THR A 6 -10.26 -2.38 0.68
N LEU A 7 -9.61 -1.22 0.81
CA LEU A 7 -8.25 -1.00 0.35
C LEU A 7 -7.28 -1.04 1.52
N TYR A 8 -6.38 -2.02 1.49
CA TYR A 8 -5.30 -2.16 2.45
C TYR A 8 -4.05 -1.48 1.91
N VAL A 9 -3.61 -0.42 2.59
CA VAL A 9 -2.51 0.43 2.12
C VAL A 9 -1.19 -0.08 2.70
N ALA A 10 -0.34 -0.59 1.82
CA ALA A 10 1.01 -1.09 2.09
C ALA A 10 2.02 0.07 2.23
N SER A 11 1.76 0.96 3.20
CA SER A 11 2.66 2.04 3.56
C SER A 11 2.69 2.26 5.07
N ALA A 12 3.90 2.43 5.62
CA ALA A 12 4.10 2.87 6.99
C ALA A 12 4.11 4.41 7.14
N ASN A 13 4.10 5.16 6.03
CA ASN A 13 4.16 6.62 6.05
C ASN A 13 2.76 7.21 6.32
N ALA A 14 2.58 7.83 7.49
CA ALA A 14 1.33 8.46 7.89
C ALA A 14 0.86 9.57 6.95
N HIS A 15 1.79 10.35 6.39
CA HIS A 15 1.45 11.43 5.46
C HIS A 15 0.90 10.89 4.13
N LYS A 16 1.52 9.83 3.58
CA LYS A 16 0.99 9.15 2.38
C LYS A 16 -0.42 8.60 2.60
N LEU A 17 -0.69 8.05 3.79
CA LEU A 17 -2.03 7.57 4.13
C LEU A 17 -3.07 8.70 4.13
N GLU A 18 -2.71 9.86 4.66
CA GLU A 18 -3.58 11.05 4.64
C GLU A 18 -3.83 11.55 3.21
N GLU A 19 -2.81 11.58 2.36
CA GLU A 19 -2.92 11.97 0.95
C GLU A 19 -3.85 11.03 0.18
N ILE A 20 -3.62 9.71 0.28
CA ILE A 20 -4.44 8.69 -0.37
C ILE A 20 -5.89 8.78 0.12
N HIS A 21 -6.11 8.94 1.43
CA HIS A 21 -7.46 9.14 1.98
C HIS A 21 -8.11 10.41 1.45
N THR A 22 -7.35 11.48 1.26
CA THR A 22 -7.86 12.74 0.71
C THR A 22 -8.26 12.60 -0.75
N ILE A 23 -7.46 11.91 -1.56
CA ILE A 23 -7.70 11.69 -3.00
C ILE A 23 -8.91 10.79 -3.23
N LEU A 24 -8.99 9.66 -2.50
CA LEU A 24 -10.05 8.67 -2.68
C LEU A 24 -11.35 9.04 -1.95
N GLY A 25 -11.26 9.90 -0.93
CA GLY A 25 -12.40 10.33 -0.13
C GLY A 25 -13.07 9.18 0.63
N LYS A 26 -14.35 9.36 0.96
CA LYS A 26 -15.13 8.43 1.80
C LYS A 26 -15.75 7.26 1.04
N GLU A 27 -15.50 7.16 -0.26
CA GLU A 27 -16.05 6.09 -1.10
C GLU A 27 -15.37 4.74 -0.84
N PHE A 28 -14.10 4.79 -0.43
CA PHE A 28 -13.30 3.61 -0.10
C PHE A 28 -13.07 3.50 1.40
N SER A 29 -13.14 2.27 1.91
CA SER A 29 -12.66 1.96 3.27
C SER A 29 -11.16 1.71 3.20
N LEU A 30 -10.36 2.58 3.82
CA LEU A 30 -8.91 2.44 3.85
C LEU A 30 -8.47 1.83 5.18
N VAL A 31 -7.61 0.81 5.11
CA VAL A 31 -6.99 0.18 6.27
C VAL A 31 -5.47 0.26 6.12
N SER A 32 -4.80 0.84 7.11
CA SER A 32 -3.34 0.95 7.10
C SER A 32 -2.65 -0.26 7.72
N MET A 33 -1.36 -0.42 7.44
CA MET A 33 -0.52 -1.42 8.10
C MET A 33 -0.48 -1.24 9.62
N GLN A 34 -0.56 -0.01 10.14
CA GLN A 34 -0.60 0.20 11.60
C GLN A 34 -1.87 -0.38 12.22
N THR A 35 -3.01 -0.29 11.53
CA THR A 35 -4.28 -0.88 11.98
C THR A 35 -4.24 -2.42 11.97
N LEU A 36 -3.53 -3.01 11.00
CA LEU A 36 -3.31 -4.46 10.93
C LEU A 36 -2.33 -4.97 12.01
N GLY A 37 -1.46 -4.09 12.52
CA GLY A 37 -0.53 -4.40 13.61
C GLY A 37 0.73 -5.13 13.13
N LYS A 38 0.77 -6.46 13.28
CA LYS A 38 1.99 -7.30 13.13
C LYS A 38 2.46 -7.50 11.68
N VAL A 39 2.20 -6.53 10.81
CA VAL A 39 2.68 -6.59 9.43
C VAL A 39 4.21 -6.60 9.45
N PRO A 40 4.88 -7.58 8.81
CA PRO A 40 6.32 -7.56 8.68
C PRO A 40 6.77 -6.33 7.88
N GLU A 41 8.03 -5.94 8.07
CA GLU A 41 8.65 -4.93 7.21
C GLU A 41 8.58 -5.39 5.76
N LEU A 42 8.13 -4.49 4.88
CA LEU A 42 8.03 -4.76 3.45
C LEU A 42 9.37 -4.45 2.81
N ILE A 43 9.82 -5.33 1.91
CA ILE A 43 11.12 -5.20 1.25
C ILE A 43 10.97 -4.30 0.00
N GLU A 44 11.88 -3.33 -0.13
CA GLU A 44 11.92 -2.31 -1.20
C GLU A 44 13.31 -2.33 -1.87
N ASN A 45 13.58 -3.37 -2.67
CA ASN A 45 14.89 -3.62 -3.31
C ASN A 45 14.82 -3.66 -4.84
N GLU A 46 13.75 -3.12 -5.43
CA GLU A 46 13.63 -3.03 -6.88
C GLU A 46 14.30 -1.76 -7.40
N ASP A 47 14.77 -1.78 -8.65
CA ASP A 47 15.49 -0.67 -9.28
C ASP A 47 14.59 0.51 -9.67
N THR A 48 13.27 0.39 -9.48
CA THR A 48 12.27 1.40 -9.90
C THR A 48 11.20 1.60 -8.84
N PHE A 49 10.63 2.81 -8.77
CA PHE A 49 9.48 3.10 -7.91
C PHE A 49 8.29 2.18 -8.20
N GLU A 50 8.00 1.92 -9.48
CA GLU A 50 6.93 0.98 -9.87
C GLU A 50 7.17 -0.42 -9.31
N GLY A 51 8.41 -0.92 -9.41
CA GLY A 51 8.81 -2.21 -8.84
C GLY A 51 8.62 -2.26 -7.33
N ASN A 52 9.10 -1.25 -6.61
CA ASN A 52 8.94 -1.18 -5.15
C ASN A 52 7.47 -1.09 -4.72
N ALA A 53 6.66 -0.30 -5.43
CA ALA A 53 5.22 -0.22 -5.16
C ALA A 53 4.54 -1.58 -5.37
N LEU A 54 4.79 -2.24 -6.51
CA LEU A 54 4.25 -3.58 -6.77
C LEU A 54 4.70 -4.61 -5.73
N ALA A 55 5.99 -4.60 -5.37
CA ALA A 55 6.55 -5.47 -4.36
C ALA A 55 5.86 -5.26 -3.00
N LYS A 56 5.67 -4.02 -2.56
CA LYS A 56 4.96 -3.71 -1.31
C LYS A 56 3.51 -4.22 -1.31
N ALA A 57 2.75 -3.92 -2.36
CA ALA A 57 1.34 -4.30 -2.46
C ALA A 57 1.16 -5.83 -2.47
N THR A 58 2.03 -6.55 -3.19
CA THR A 58 1.99 -8.01 -3.29
C THR A 58 2.46 -8.70 -2.00
N GLN A 59 3.50 -8.18 -1.34
CA GLN A 59 3.96 -8.69 -0.05
C GLN A 59 2.87 -8.56 1.03
N LEU A 60 2.19 -7.41 1.10
CA LEU A 60 1.09 -7.22 2.04
C LEU A 60 -0.05 -8.19 1.75
N ALA A 61 -0.46 -8.33 0.49
CA ALA A 61 -1.53 -9.26 0.10
C ALA A 61 -1.18 -10.71 0.46
N ALA A 62 0.04 -11.15 0.15
CA ALA A 62 0.52 -12.49 0.46
C ALA A 62 0.56 -12.73 1.98
N TRP A 63 1.00 -11.75 2.76
CA TRP A 63 0.97 -11.84 4.21
C TRP A 63 -0.47 -11.93 4.75
N MET A 64 -1.38 -11.07 4.28
CA MET A 64 -2.78 -11.10 4.70
C MET A 64 -3.45 -12.44 4.40
N LEU A 65 -3.22 -13.00 3.21
CA LEU A 65 -3.72 -14.32 2.83
C LEU A 65 -3.20 -15.42 3.76
N ARG A 66 -1.92 -15.37 4.16
CA ARG A 66 -1.34 -16.34 5.11
C ARG A 66 -1.95 -16.23 6.51
N GLU A 67 -2.24 -15.01 6.96
CA GLU A 67 -2.85 -14.76 8.26
C GLU A 67 -4.38 -14.94 8.27
N GLY A 68 -5.00 -15.21 7.11
CA GLY A 68 -6.45 -15.33 6.99
C GLY A 68 -7.19 -14.00 7.20
N LEU A 69 -6.57 -12.89 6.79
CA LEU A 69 -7.12 -11.53 6.88
C LEU A 69 -7.71 -11.09 5.53
N GLY A 70 -8.59 -10.08 5.58
CA GLY A 70 -9.25 -9.50 4.41
C GLY A 70 -10.63 -10.10 4.16
N GLU A 71 -11.66 -9.25 4.19
CA GLU A 71 -13.03 -9.64 3.84
C GLU A 71 -13.33 -9.28 2.39
N ASP A 72 -13.76 -10.25 1.58
CA ASP A 72 -14.03 -10.03 0.17
C ASP A 72 -15.23 -9.09 -0.07
N PRO A 73 -15.14 -8.14 -1.01
CA PRO A 73 -13.97 -7.86 -1.86
C PRO A 73 -12.95 -6.95 -1.15
N TRP A 74 -11.66 -7.28 -1.26
CA TRP A 74 -10.56 -6.43 -0.83
C TRP A 74 -9.43 -6.35 -1.85
N MET A 75 -8.62 -5.30 -1.75
CA MET A 75 -7.46 -5.04 -2.60
C MET A 75 -6.33 -4.44 -1.77
N THR A 76 -5.08 -4.63 -2.21
CA THR A 76 -3.94 -3.88 -1.66
C THR A 76 -3.53 -2.74 -2.59
N LEU A 77 -3.06 -1.66 -1.99
CA LEU A 77 -2.51 -0.49 -2.67
C LEU A 77 -1.17 -0.16 -2.04
N ALA A 78 -0.17 0.17 -2.85
CA ALA A 78 1.08 0.72 -2.39
C ALA A 78 1.41 1.97 -3.20
N ASP A 79 2.19 2.85 -2.60
CA ASP A 79 2.78 4.00 -3.25
C ASP A 79 4.27 3.99 -2.94
N ASP A 80 5.08 4.19 -3.98
CA ASP A 80 6.50 4.44 -3.85
C ASP A 80 6.88 5.70 -4.62
N SER A 81 7.57 6.61 -3.95
CA SER A 81 7.78 7.97 -4.42
C SER A 81 9.13 8.45 -3.93
N GLY A 82 9.83 9.22 -4.75
CA GLY A 82 11.12 9.80 -4.39
C GLY A 82 11.41 11.06 -5.17
N LEU A 83 12.68 11.48 -5.13
CA LEU A 83 13.20 12.56 -5.95
C LEU A 83 14.18 11.97 -6.95
N GLU A 84 14.02 12.38 -8.19
CA GLU A 84 14.94 12.11 -9.29
C GLU A 84 15.65 13.42 -9.69
N VAL A 85 16.97 13.36 -9.80
CA VAL A 85 17.90 14.40 -10.19
C VAL A 85 18.77 13.86 -11.34
N ASP A 86 18.47 14.29 -12.57
CA ASP A 86 19.18 13.89 -13.78
C ASP A 86 20.71 13.98 -13.68
N GLY A 87 21.24 14.98 -12.95
CA GLY A 87 22.68 15.18 -12.77
C GLY A 87 23.37 14.17 -11.84
N LEU A 88 22.60 13.31 -11.17
CA LEU A 88 23.06 12.23 -10.30
C LEU A 88 22.71 10.84 -10.87
N ASP A 89 22.32 10.77 -12.16
CA ASP A 89 21.85 9.55 -12.83
C ASP A 89 20.65 8.89 -12.13
N GLY A 90 19.80 9.71 -11.51
CA GLY A 90 18.66 9.29 -10.72
C GLY A 90 17.94 10.51 -10.25
#